data_AF-A0A8R2R0I9-F1
#
_entry.id   AF-A0A8R2R0I9-F1
#
_cell.length_a   1.000
_cell.length_b   1.000
_cell.length_c   1.000
_cell.angle_alpha   90.00
_cell.angle_beta   90.00
_cell.angle_gamma   90.00
#
_symmetry.space_group_name_H-M   'P 1'
#
loop_
_entity.id
_entity.type
_entity.pdbx_description
1 polymer ?
#
loop_
_entity_poly.entity_id
_entity_poly.type
_entity_poly.pdbx_seq_one_letter_code
_entity_poly.pdbx_strand_id
1 'polypeptide(L)'
;MKLVRQLLSKAYKTYKTTVNVAFQRKYLLYTNVFLSVGISSLGDTIQQSYELSIKDINTFDYERTAHMAFSGFTAGIICHNWYNFLDKIIVGKTIDMVLKKLILDQCICSPIIILSFFATVAIFEEKPLESFDEEVRDKFWTLYKAEWVVWPPAQIINFYFLPTKYRVLYDNTISLGYDIYTSQVKHRKQKKE
;
A
#
# COMPACT_ATOMS: atom_id res chain seq x y z
N MET A 1 -11.94 40.00 6.49
CA MET A 1 -11.70 39.42 5.13
C MET A 1 -10.25 39.47 4.65
N LYS A 2 -9.51 40.60 4.71
CA LYS A 2 -8.10 40.67 4.23
C LYS A 2 -7.14 39.75 4.99
N LEU A 3 -7.23 39.69 6.32
CA LEU A 3 -6.41 38.82 7.18
C LEU A 3 -6.62 37.33 6.88
N VAL A 4 -7.88 36.90 6.73
CA VAL A 4 -8.23 35.51 6.36
C VAL A 4 -7.64 35.14 5.00
N ARG A 5 -7.76 36.01 3.99
CA ARG A 5 -7.16 35.78 2.67
C ARG A 5 -5.62 35.70 2.73
N GLN A 6 -4.98 36.53 3.54
CA GLN A 6 -3.53 36.48 3.75
C GLN A 6 -3.09 35.17 4.41
N LEU A 7 -3.77 34.75 5.48
CA LEU A 7 -3.50 33.49 6.16
C LEU A 7 -3.69 32.29 5.22
N LEU A 8 -4.80 32.25 4.48
CA LEU A 8 -5.06 31.20 3.49
C LEU A 8 -4.00 31.18 2.39
N SER A 9 -3.58 32.34 1.89
CA SER A 9 -2.54 32.41 0.85
C SER A 9 -1.16 31.97 1.37
N LYS A 10 -0.82 32.28 2.62
CA LYS A 10 0.41 31.84 3.27
C LYS A 10 0.38 30.33 3.48
N ALA A 11 -0.72 29.80 4.00
CA ALA A 11 -0.93 28.37 4.18
C ALA A 11 -0.83 27.61 2.84
N TYR A 12 -1.48 28.11 1.79
CA TYR A 12 -1.41 27.51 0.45
C TYR A 12 0.02 27.53 -0.13
N LYS A 13 0.75 28.65 0.01
CA LYS A 13 2.15 28.73 -0.42
C LYS A 13 3.03 27.74 0.34
N THR A 14 2.90 27.67 1.66
CA THR A 14 3.65 26.71 2.48
C THR A 14 3.32 25.27 2.06
N TYR A 15 2.04 24.92 1.95
CA TYR A 15 1.58 23.61 1.49
C TYR A 15 2.18 23.26 0.12
N LYS A 16 2.07 24.16 -0.86
CA LYS A 16 2.60 23.95 -2.21
C LYS A 16 4.11 23.71 -2.20
N THR A 17 4.86 24.50 -1.43
CA THR A 17 6.32 24.32 -1.29
C THR A 17 6.66 22.98 -0.64
N THR A 18 6.01 22.64 0.46
CA THR A 18 6.24 21.38 1.17
C THR A 18 5.94 20.17 0.30
N VAL A 19 4.80 20.15 -0.39
CA VAL A 19 4.45 19.07 -1.33
C VAL A 19 5.46 18.99 -2.46
N ASN A 20 5.85 20.13 -3.04
CA ASN A 20 6.86 20.13 -4.10
C ASN A 20 8.19 19.54 -3.62
N VAL A 21 8.63 19.86 -2.40
CA VAL A 21 9.86 19.30 -1.80
C VAL A 21 9.70 17.80 -1.54
N ALA A 22 8.59 17.36 -0.95
CA ALA A 22 8.33 15.96 -0.64
C ALA A 22 8.38 15.05 -1.89
N PHE A 23 7.88 15.53 -3.02
CA PHE A 23 7.86 14.80 -4.30
C PHE A 23 9.06 15.10 -5.21
N GLN A 24 10.11 15.76 -4.70
CA GLN A 24 11.40 15.82 -5.40
C GLN A 24 12.09 14.47 -5.34
N ARG A 25 12.88 14.16 -6.39
CA ARG A 25 13.61 12.89 -6.53
C ARG A 25 14.44 12.52 -5.29
N LYS A 26 15.02 13.51 -4.59
CA LYS A 26 15.81 13.31 -3.37
C LYS A 26 15.00 12.77 -2.20
N TYR A 27 13.74 13.20 -2.05
CA TYR A 27 12.88 12.87 -0.91
C TYR A 27 11.79 11.85 -1.25
N LEU A 28 11.61 11.53 -2.53
CA LEU A 28 10.50 10.73 -3.03
C LEU A 28 10.42 9.34 -2.38
N LEU A 29 11.54 8.67 -2.12
CA LEU A 29 11.53 7.38 -1.43
C LEU A 29 10.95 7.51 -0.02
N TYR A 30 11.46 8.45 0.78
CA TYR A 30 10.98 8.69 2.13
C TYR A 30 9.51 9.07 2.15
N THR A 31 9.08 9.94 1.23
CA THR A 31 7.66 10.32 1.09
C THR A 31 6.79 9.10 0.78
N ASN A 32 7.19 8.26 -0.17
CA ASN A 32 6.44 7.07 -0.56
C ASN A 32 6.34 6.05 0.58
N VAL A 33 7.47 5.80 1.27
CA VAL A 33 7.50 4.89 2.43
C VAL A 33 6.63 5.44 3.56
N PHE A 34 6.74 6.73 3.88
CA PHE A 34 5.94 7.35 4.93
C PHE A 34 4.44 7.27 4.63
N LEU A 35 4.04 7.53 3.39
CA LEU A 35 2.65 7.37 2.96
C LEU A 35 2.17 5.92 3.13
N SER A 36 2.98 4.96 2.69
CA SER A 36 2.64 3.53 2.74
C SER A 36 2.50 3.02 4.18
N VAL A 37 3.45 3.38 5.06
CA VAL A 37 3.34 3.10 6.50
C VAL A 37 2.06 3.70 7.08
N GLY A 38 1.76 4.95 6.74
CA GLY A 38 0.57 5.64 7.24
C GLY A 38 -0.74 4.98 6.79
N ILE A 39 -0.82 4.61 5.51
CA ILE A 39 -2.02 3.97 4.95
C ILE A 39 -2.23 2.57 5.53
N SER A 40 -1.19 1.75 5.64
CA SER A 40 -1.34 0.41 6.22
C SER A 40 -1.68 0.45 7.71
N SER A 41 -1.12 1.41 8.46
CA SER A 41 -1.52 1.64 9.87
C SER A 41 -2.99 2.06 9.97
N LEU A 42 -3.44 2.96 9.08
CA LEU A 42 -4.80 3.46 9.07
C LEU A 42 -5.80 2.36 8.66
N GLY A 43 -5.47 1.57 7.64
CA GLY A 43 -6.29 0.45 7.18
C GLY A 43 -6.53 -0.56 8.28
N ASP A 44 -5.49 -0.95 9.01
CA ASP A 44 -5.61 -1.84 10.16
C ASP A 44 -6.42 -1.23 11.31
N THR A 45 -6.20 0.06 11.62
CA THR A 45 -6.96 0.77 12.66
C THR A 45 -8.46 0.80 12.34
N ILE A 46 -8.83 1.04 11.07
CA ILE A 46 -10.22 1.00 10.61
C ILE A 46 -10.79 -0.41 10.75
N GLN A 47 -10.04 -1.42 10.32
CA GLN A 47 -10.46 -2.82 10.41
C GLN A 47 -10.69 -3.27 11.86
N GLN A 48 -9.76 -2.95 12.77
CA GLN A 48 -9.92 -3.24 14.20
C GLN A 48 -11.09 -2.47 14.83
N SER A 49 -11.29 -1.22 14.43
CA SER A 49 -12.44 -0.42 14.89
C SER A 49 -13.76 -1.05 14.47
N TYR A 50 -13.82 -1.61 13.26
CA TYR A 50 -14.96 -2.38 12.79
C TYR A 50 -15.15 -3.67 13.60
N GLU A 51 -14.09 -4.44 13.83
CA GLU A 51 -14.11 -5.68 14.63
C GLU A 51 -14.57 -5.43 16.09
N LEU A 52 -14.16 -4.31 16.70
CA LEU A 52 -14.64 -3.87 18.01
C LEU A 52 -16.12 -3.51 17.98
N SER A 53 -16.58 -2.81 16.94
CA SER A 53 -17.99 -2.42 16.77
C SER A 53 -18.91 -3.63 16.65
N ILE A 54 -18.45 -4.72 16.05
CA ILE A 54 -19.22 -5.97 15.92
C ILE A 54 -18.93 -6.99 17.04
N LYS A 55 -18.10 -6.62 18.03
CA LYS A 55 -17.68 -7.45 19.17
C LYS A 55 -16.98 -8.76 18.78
N ASP A 56 -16.25 -8.77 17.66
CA ASP A 56 -15.41 -9.93 17.27
C ASP A 56 -14.07 -9.95 18.05
N ILE A 57 -13.59 -8.76 18.43
CA ILE A 57 -12.48 -8.55 19.36
C ILE A 57 -12.94 -7.71 20.57
N ASN A 58 -12.27 -7.88 21.71
CA ASN A 58 -12.60 -7.18 22.95
C ASN A 58 -11.76 -5.91 23.19
N THR A 59 -10.55 -5.87 22.63
CA THR A 59 -9.55 -4.82 22.87
C THR A 59 -8.83 -4.49 21.57
N PHE A 60 -8.41 -3.23 21.44
CA PHE A 60 -7.56 -2.80 20.34
C PHE A 60 -6.14 -3.35 20.50
N ASP A 61 -5.58 -3.90 19.44
CA ASP A 61 -4.25 -4.50 19.39
C ASP A 61 -3.27 -3.55 18.66
N TYR A 62 -2.43 -2.87 19.43
CA TYR A 62 -1.42 -1.94 18.90
C TYR A 62 -0.25 -2.65 18.22
N GLU A 63 0.05 -3.89 18.61
CA GLU A 63 1.13 -4.69 18.05
C GLU A 63 0.76 -5.14 16.63
N ARG A 64 -0.48 -5.59 16.44
CA ARG A 64 -1.07 -5.82 15.11
C ARG A 64 -0.93 -4.61 14.19
N THR A 65 -1.28 -3.41 14.65
CA THR A 65 -1.14 -2.19 13.84
C THR A 65 0.33 -1.89 13.53
N ALA A 66 1.25 -2.15 14.45
CA ALA A 66 2.69 -1.99 14.20
C ALA A 66 3.21 -2.98 13.14
N HIS A 67 2.74 -4.24 13.15
CA HIS A 67 3.11 -5.22 12.12
C HIS A 67 2.58 -4.82 10.74
N MET A 68 1.33 -4.34 10.67
CA MET A 68 0.74 -3.82 9.44
C MET A 68 1.49 -2.58 8.95
N ALA A 69 1.87 -1.66 9.84
CA ALA A 69 2.70 -0.50 9.53
C ALA A 69 4.08 -0.90 8.95
N PHE A 70 4.70 -1.94 9.50
CA PHE A 70 5.98 -2.45 9.01
C PHE A 70 5.84 -3.11 7.63
N SER A 71 4.70 -3.75 7.34
CA SER A 71 4.38 -4.21 5.98
C SER A 71 4.20 -3.05 4.98
N GLY A 72 3.63 -1.93 5.41
CA GLY A 72 3.56 -0.70 4.62
C GLY A 72 4.95 -0.11 4.32
N PHE A 73 5.90 -0.26 5.25
CA PHE A 73 7.29 0.14 5.03
C PHE A 73 7.94 -0.68 3.90
N THR A 74 7.81 -2.01 3.95
CA THR A 74 8.41 -2.90 2.93
C THR A 74 7.74 -2.72 1.57
N ALA A 75 6.40 -2.64 1.53
CA ALA A 75 5.64 -2.36 0.32
C ALA A 75 6.03 -1.00 -0.30
N GLY A 76 6.15 0.05 0.52
CA GLY A 76 6.55 1.39 0.03
C GLY A 76 7.92 1.42 -0.64
N ILE A 77 8.89 0.64 -0.14
CA ILE A 77 10.20 0.47 -0.78
C ILE A 77 10.07 -0.28 -2.10
N ILE A 78 9.33 -1.40 -2.11
CA ILE A 78 9.16 -2.22 -3.31
C ILE A 78 8.45 -1.42 -4.40
N CYS A 79 7.29 -0.82 -4.12
CA CYS A 79 6.52 -0.03 -5.09
C CYS A 79 7.30 1.18 -5.63
N HIS A 80 8.05 1.89 -4.77
CA HIS A 80 8.90 3.00 -5.22
C HIS A 80 9.93 2.53 -6.26
N ASN A 81 10.67 1.46 -5.95
CA ASN A 81 11.70 0.96 -6.85
C ASN A 81 11.09 0.33 -8.11
N TRP A 82 9.98 -0.39 -7.96
CA TRP A 82 9.27 -1.05 -9.05
C TRP A 82 8.77 -0.06 -10.11
N TYR A 83 8.09 1.01 -9.71
CA TYR A 83 7.59 2.00 -10.68
C TYR A 83 8.72 2.75 -11.38
N ASN A 84 9.82 3.07 -10.68
CA ASN A 84 11.00 3.65 -11.31
C ASN A 84 11.67 2.68 -12.29
N PHE A 85 11.72 1.39 -11.95
CA PHE A 85 12.25 0.35 -12.81
C PHE A 85 11.39 0.19 -14.08
N LEU A 86 10.07 0.03 -13.94
CA LEU A 86 9.15 -0.11 -15.07
C LEU A 86 9.21 1.08 -16.02
N ASP A 87 9.31 2.31 -15.51
CA ASP A 87 9.43 3.50 -16.36
C ASP A 87 10.80 3.65 -17.02
N LYS A 88 11.84 3.02 -16.46
CA LYS A 88 13.16 2.95 -17.09
C LYS A 88 13.18 1.95 -18.25
N ILE A 89 12.50 0.80 -18.11
CA ILE A 89 12.51 -0.26 -19.13
C ILE A 89 11.44 -0.06 -20.22
N ILE A 90 10.27 0.50 -19.87
CA ILE A 90 9.17 0.74 -20.80
C ILE A 90 8.91 2.24 -20.85
N VAL A 91 9.59 2.91 -21.77
CA VAL A 91 9.50 4.36 -21.97
C VAL A 91 8.30 4.69 -22.86
N GLY A 92 7.39 5.53 -22.35
CA GLY A 92 6.20 5.98 -23.06
C GLY A 92 4.89 5.58 -22.39
N LYS A 93 3.78 5.93 -23.04
CA LYS A 93 2.42 5.86 -22.51
C LYS A 93 1.38 5.40 -23.54
N THR A 94 1.80 4.73 -24.62
CA THR A 94 0.83 4.12 -25.54
C THR A 94 0.05 3.01 -24.83
N ILE A 95 -1.14 2.67 -25.32
CA ILE A 95 -1.98 1.64 -24.70
C ILE A 95 -1.22 0.31 -24.57
N ASP A 96 -0.49 -0.11 -25.62
CA ASP A 96 0.36 -1.30 -25.59
C ASP A 96 1.42 -1.24 -24.47
N MET A 97 2.08 -0.11 -24.28
CA MET A 97 3.08 0.07 -23.20
C MET A 97 2.44 0.00 -21.82
N VAL A 98 1.26 0.57 -21.64
CA VAL A 98 0.51 0.50 -20.38
C VAL A 98 0.08 -0.92 -20.07
N LEU A 99 -0.41 -1.67 -21.07
CA LEU A 99 -0.77 -3.07 -20.89
C LEU A 99 0.45 -3.94 -20.55
N LYS A 100 1.61 -3.70 -21.17
CA LYS A 100 2.86 -4.38 -20.80
C LYS A 100 3.27 -4.10 -19.36
N LYS A 101 3.20 -2.84 -18.91
CA LYS A 101 3.46 -2.48 -17.50
C LYS A 101 2.48 -3.18 -16.57
N LEU A 102 1.19 -3.19 -16.90
CA LEU A 102 0.15 -3.86 -16.13
C LEU A 102 0.42 -5.36 -15.99
N ILE A 103 0.76 -6.06 -17.08
CA ILE A 103 1.03 -7.50 -17.03
C ILE A 103 2.25 -7.79 -16.16
N LEU A 104 3.33 -7.01 -16.29
CA LEU A 104 4.51 -7.17 -15.43
C LEU A 104 4.17 -6.89 -13.97
N ASP A 105 3.37 -5.86 -13.71
CA ASP A 105 2.94 -5.49 -12.37
C ASP A 105 2.16 -6.63 -11.70
N GLN A 106 1.14 -7.16 -12.38
CA GLN A 106 0.28 -8.21 -11.82
C GLN A 106 0.98 -9.57 -11.73
N CYS A 107 1.83 -9.94 -12.70
CA CYS A 107 2.46 -11.26 -12.71
C CYS A 107 3.77 -11.32 -11.90
N ILE A 108 4.40 -10.18 -11.61
CA ILE A 108 5.71 -10.13 -10.92
C ILE A 108 5.60 -9.34 -9.62
N CYS A 109 5.14 -8.09 -9.68
CA CYS A 109 5.11 -7.22 -8.50
C CYS A 109 4.08 -7.69 -7.48
N SER A 110 2.84 -7.97 -7.89
CA SER A 110 1.77 -8.38 -6.97
C SER A 110 2.15 -9.64 -6.15
N PRO A 111 2.67 -10.73 -6.74
CA PRO A 111 3.17 -11.86 -5.96
C PRO A 111 4.30 -11.48 -4.99
N ILE A 112 5.26 -10.65 -5.42
CA ILE A 112 6.37 -10.18 -4.58
C ILE A 112 5.84 -9.38 -3.39
N ILE A 113 4.89 -8.46 -3.62
CA ILE A 113 4.27 -7.65 -2.57
C ILE A 113 3.55 -8.54 -1.55
N ILE A 114 2.71 -9.48 -2.00
CA ILE A 114 1.97 -10.37 -1.10
C ILE A 114 2.93 -11.26 -0.29
N LEU A 115 3.94 -11.86 -0.93
CA LEU A 115 4.93 -12.67 -0.23
C LEU A 115 5.74 -11.81 0.76
N SER A 116 6.10 -10.59 0.36
CA SER A 116 6.80 -9.66 1.25
C SER A 116 5.92 -9.27 2.45
N PHE A 117 4.61 -9.11 2.27
CA PHE A 117 3.67 -8.85 3.36
C PHE A 117 3.70 -10.00 4.38
N PHE A 118 3.51 -11.24 3.94
CA PHE A 118 3.54 -12.39 4.85
C PHE A 118 4.90 -12.56 5.52
N ALA A 119 6.00 -12.39 4.79
CA ALA A 119 7.34 -12.46 5.35
C ALA A 119 7.56 -11.36 6.40
N THR A 120 7.07 -10.16 6.14
CA THR A 120 7.21 -9.01 7.04
C THR A 120 6.49 -9.25 8.35
N VAL A 121 5.25 -9.75 8.30
CA VAL A 121 4.48 -10.03 9.52
C VAL A 121 5.05 -11.26 10.26
N ALA A 122 5.48 -12.29 9.53
CA ALA A 122 6.03 -13.51 10.12
C ALA A 122 7.29 -13.28 10.98
N ILE A 123 8.08 -12.24 10.71
CA ILE A 123 9.26 -11.89 11.53
C ILE A 123 8.90 -11.62 12.99
N PHE A 124 7.67 -11.19 13.27
CA PHE A 124 7.20 -10.89 14.61
C PHE A 124 6.51 -12.07 15.31
N GLU A 125 6.37 -13.21 14.62
CA GLU A 125 5.75 -14.41 15.16
C GLU A 125 6.81 -15.30 15.84
N GLU A 126 6.44 -16.12 16.83
CA GLU A 126 7.40 -16.97 17.57
C GLU A 126 8.17 -17.94 16.67
N LYS A 127 7.54 -18.38 15.57
CA LYS A 127 8.12 -19.29 14.57
C LYS A 127 7.98 -18.72 13.16
N PRO A 128 8.89 -17.82 12.73
CA PRO A 128 8.71 -17.06 11.50
C PRO A 128 8.56 -17.92 10.24
N LEU A 129 9.38 -18.96 10.07
CA LEU A 129 9.34 -19.80 8.87
C LEU A 129 8.05 -20.64 8.80
N GLU A 130 7.66 -21.26 9.90
CA GLU A 130 6.42 -22.05 9.98
C GLU A 130 5.19 -21.14 9.74
N SER A 131 5.15 -19.98 10.40
CA SER A 131 4.06 -19.01 10.23
C SER A 131 3.96 -18.49 8.79
N PHE A 132 5.10 -18.15 8.17
CA PHE A 132 5.13 -17.74 6.77
C PHE A 132 4.56 -18.81 5.84
N ASP A 133 5.04 -20.05 5.95
CA ASP A 133 4.61 -21.15 5.09
C ASP A 133 3.11 -21.45 5.26
N GLU A 134 2.61 -21.45 6.50
CA GLU A 134 1.20 -21.66 6.81
C GLU A 134 0.31 -20.55 6.23
N GLU A 135 0.68 -19.29 6.46
CA GLU A 135 -0.07 -18.11 6.01
C GLU A 135 -0.09 -18.00 4.48
N VAL A 136 1.05 -18.22 3.81
CA VAL A 136 1.12 -18.22 2.35
C VAL A 136 0.25 -19.33 1.78
N ARG A 137 0.32 -20.55 2.32
CA ARG A 137 -0.48 -21.67 1.85
C ARG A 137 -1.98 -21.41 1.98
N ASP A 138 -2.41 -20.80 3.09
CA ASP A 138 -3.82 -20.58 3.40
C ASP A 138 -4.40 -19.34 2.68
N LYS A 139 -3.63 -18.24 2.60
CA LYS A 139 -4.19 -16.91 2.29
C LYS A 139 -3.63 -16.26 1.04
N PHE A 140 -2.52 -16.75 0.47
CA PHE A 140 -1.92 -16.14 -0.73
C PHE A 140 -2.91 -16.01 -1.87
N TRP A 141 -3.63 -17.08 -2.22
CA TRP A 141 -4.59 -17.06 -3.32
C TRP A 141 -5.81 -16.20 -3.05
N THR A 142 -6.18 -16.00 -1.79
CA THR A 142 -7.27 -15.10 -1.40
C THR A 142 -6.87 -13.65 -1.70
N LEU A 143 -5.69 -13.23 -1.25
CA LEU A 143 -5.16 -11.89 -1.54
C LEU A 143 -4.87 -11.70 -3.02
N TYR A 144 -4.26 -12.68 -3.67
CA TYR A 144 -3.91 -12.56 -5.09
C TYR A 144 -5.13 -12.46 -6.00
N LYS A 145 -6.25 -13.14 -5.68
CA LYS A 145 -7.50 -12.93 -6.42
C LYS A 145 -8.05 -11.51 -6.23
N ALA A 146 -7.97 -10.97 -5.00
CA ALA A 146 -8.39 -9.60 -4.73
C ALA A 146 -7.51 -8.59 -5.47
N GLU A 147 -6.19 -8.82 -5.57
CA GLU A 147 -5.27 -8.02 -6.38
C GLU A 147 -5.77 -7.88 -7.82
N TRP A 148 -6.10 -9.01 -8.47
CA TRP A 148 -6.58 -9.04 -9.86
C TRP A 148 -7.92 -8.34 -10.08
N VAL A 149 -8.70 -8.10 -9.02
CA VAL A 149 -9.95 -7.33 -9.10
C VAL A 149 -9.67 -5.84 -8.94
N VAL A 150 -8.81 -5.47 -8.00
CA VAL A 150 -8.58 -4.08 -7.60
C VAL A 150 -7.58 -3.39 -8.51
N TRP A 151 -6.44 -4.02 -8.77
CA TRP A 151 -5.29 -3.35 -9.35
C TRP A 151 -5.33 -3.15 -10.85
N PRO A 152 -5.87 -4.06 -11.70
CA PRO A 152 -5.89 -3.81 -13.13
C PRO A 152 -6.52 -2.46 -13.55
N PRO A 153 -7.74 -2.09 -13.10
CA PRO A 153 -8.30 -0.77 -13.43
C PRO A 153 -7.48 0.38 -12.82
N ALA A 154 -6.99 0.24 -11.58
CA ALA A 154 -6.18 1.25 -10.92
C ALA A 154 -4.84 1.48 -11.64
N GLN A 155 -4.14 0.42 -12.03
CA GLN A 155 -2.84 0.49 -12.69
C GLN A 155 -2.92 1.00 -14.12
N ILE A 156 -4.03 0.75 -14.84
CA ILE A 156 -4.29 1.41 -16.13
C ILE A 156 -4.31 2.93 -15.95
N ILE A 157 -5.05 3.44 -14.95
CA ILE A 157 -5.11 4.87 -14.64
C ILE A 157 -3.72 5.38 -14.23
N ASN A 158 -3.03 4.63 -13.37
CA ASN A 158 -1.72 4.96 -12.83
C ASN A 158 -0.67 5.13 -13.93
N PHE A 159 -0.51 4.12 -14.79
CA PHE A 159 0.52 4.11 -15.83
C PHE A 159 0.20 5.03 -17.00
N TYR A 160 -1.07 5.23 -17.33
CA TYR A 160 -1.46 6.09 -18.44
C TYR A 160 -1.40 7.58 -18.06
N PHE A 161 -2.05 7.97 -16.96
CA PHE A 161 -2.21 9.39 -16.62
C PHE A 161 -1.07 9.94 -15.77
N LEU A 162 -0.54 9.17 -14.82
CA LEU A 162 0.29 9.74 -13.76
C LEU A 162 1.79 9.78 -14.12
N PRO A 163 2.48 10.88 -13.80
CA PRO A 163 3.94 10.91 -13.75
C PRO A 163 4.48 9.95 -12.68
N THR A 164 5.65 9.35 -12.90
CA THR A 164 6.30 8.36 -12.02
C THR A 164 6.30 8.77 -10.54
N LYS A 165 6.61 10.04 -10.25
CA LYS A 165 6.68 10.57 -8.87
C LYS A 165 5.36 10.57 -8.12
N TYR A 166 4.21 10.50 -8.79
CA TYR A 166 2.90 10.52 -8.14
C TYR A 166 2.21 9.15 -8.12
N ARG A 167 2.83 8.12 -8.71
CA ARG A 167 2.23 6.80 -8.84
C ARG A 167 2.00 6.13 -7.49
N VAL A 168 3.01 6.14 -6.61
CA VAL A 168 2.87 5.58 -5.25
C VAL A 168 1.88 6.38 -4.41
N LEU A 169 1.76 7.69 -4.61
CA LEU A 169 0.73 8.47 -3.91
C LEU A 169 -0.67 8.02 -4.32
N TYR A 170 -0.92 7.85 -5.62
CA TYR A 170 -2.20 7.36 -6.14
C TYR A 170 -2.49 5.94 -5.69
N ASP A 171 -1.51 5.06 -5.82
CA ASP A 171 -1.53 3.67 -5.35
C ASP A 171 -2.03 3.61 -3.89
N ASN A 172 -1.40 4.37 -3.00
CA ASN A 172 -1.76 4.49 -1.59
C ASN A 172 -3.21 4.93 -1.33
N THR A 173 -3.83 5.71 -2.22
CA THR A 173 -5.25 6.07 -2.06
C THR A 173 -6.19 4.89 -2.26
N ILE A 174 -5.82 3.97 -3.15
CA ILE A 174 -6.56 2.73 -3.40
C ILE A 174 -6.20 1.69 -2.34
N SER A 175 -4.91 1.63 -1.95
CA SER A 175 -4.40 0.70 -0.96
C SER A 175 -5.12 0.79 0.37
N LEU A 176 -5.70 1.92 0.76
CA LEU A 176 -6.47 1.99 2.01
C LEU A 176 -7.57 0.93 2.10
N GLY A 177 -8.36 0.76 1.02
CA GLY A 177 -9.40 -0.26 0.98
C GLY A 177 -8.83 -1.68 0.95
N TYR A 178 -7.71 -1.86 0.23
CA TYR A 178 -7.02 -3.14 0.15
C TYR A 178 -6.33 -3.53 1.46
N ASP A 179 -5.81 -2.58 2.23
CA ASP A 179 -5.15 -2.78 3.51
C ASP A 179 -6.16 -3.13 4.61
N ILE A 180 -7.37 -2.57 4.57
CA ILE A 180 -8.50 -3.01 5.40
C ILE A 180 -8.79 -4.49 5.13
N TYR A 181 -8.94 -4.85 3.85
CA TYR A 181 -9.21 -6.24 3.45
C TYR A 181 -8.06 -7.19 3.80
N THR A 182 -6.81 -6.76 3.60
CA THR A 182 -5.62 -7.55 3.90
C THR A 182 -5.48 -7.77 5.41
N SER A 183 -5.70 -6.73 6.22
CA SER A 183 -5.76 -6.85 7.68
C SER A 183 -6.84 -7.85 8.11
N GLN A 184 -8.03 -7.78 7.51
CA GLN A 184 -9.10 -8.74 7.77
C GLN A 184 -8.68 -10.17 7.42
N VAL A 185 -8.12 -10.40 6.22
CA VAL A 185 -7.72 -11.73 5.76
C VAL A 185 -6.63 -12.32 6.67
N LYS A 186 -5.60 -11.54 7.01
CA LYS A 186 -4.52 -12.01 7.91
C LYS A 186 -5.05 -12.39 9.29
N HIS A 187 -5.96 -11.62 9.89
CA HIS A 187 -6.41 -11.85 11.27
C HIS A 187 -7.71 -12.65 11.39
N ARG A 188 -8.33 -13.05 10.28
CA ARG A 188 -9.50 -13.91 10.30
C ARG A 188 -9.16 -15.26 10.94
N LYS A 189 -9.88 -15.62 12.01
CA LYS A 189 -9.82 -16.95 12.62
C LYS A 189 -10.25 -18.00 11.60
N GLN A 190 -9.43 -19.03 11.38
CA GLN A 190 -9.83 -20.17 10.57
C GLN A 190 -11.10 -20.80 11.17
N LYS A 191 -12.13 -20.97 10.34
CA LYS A 191 -13.22 -21.88 10.70
C LYS A 191 -12.62 -23.28 10.70
N LYS A 192 -12.45 -23.87 11.88
CA LYS A 192 -12.26 -25.31 11.98
C LYS A 192 -13.56 -25.95 11.47
N GLU A 193 -13.50 -26.54 10.29
CA GLU A 193 -14.52 -27.48 9.80
C GLU A 193 -14.43 -28.81 10.54
#